data_AF-A0A7W1EQP1-F1
#
_entry.id   AF-A0A7W1EQP1-F1
#
_cell.length_a   1.000
_cell.length_b   1.000
_cell.length_c   1.000
_cell.angle_alpha   90.00
_cell.angle_beta   90.00
_cell.angle_gamma   90.00
#
_symmetry.space_group_name_H-M   'P 1'
#
loop_
_entity.id
_entity.type
_entity.pdbx_description
1 polymer ?
#
loop_
_entity_poly.entity_id
_entity_poly.type
_entity_poly.pdbx_seq_one_letter_code
_entity_poly.pdbx_strand_id
1 'polypeptide(L)'
;MRLHALMSTLVLLLFQAGSQPAPLTVVGSIDLPGVEGRIDHLAYDAGGQRLFVAALGNNTVEVLDLKNSTHLKTLPGFREPQGIAMLPDVSGWQSPTVRAPDSNCWMPVIFVWVKSFPWARIRTTCGMTR
;
A
#
# COMPACT_ATOMS: atom_id res chain seq x y z
N MET A 1 17.86 -24.42 -53.84
CA MET A 1 17.17 -24.95 -52.65
C MET A 1 17.99 -24.89 -51.34
N ARG A 2 19.32 -24.83 -51.36
CA ARG A 2 20.13 -24.79 -50.11
C ARG A 2 20.30 -23.40 -49.47
N LEU A 3 20.16 -22.32 -50.23
CA LEU A 3 20.37 -20.94 -49.73
C LEU A 3 19.18 -20.38 -48.93
N HIS A 4 17.95 -20.79 -49.27
CA HIS A 4 16.74 -20.32 -48.56
C HIS A 4 16.61 -20.96 -47.16
N ALA A 5 17.06 -22.21 -47.02
CA ALA A 5 17.11 -22.90 -45.73
C ALA A 5 18.09 -22.24 -44.75
N LEU A 6 19.23 -21.73 -45.24
CA LEU A 6 20.24 -21.00 -44.45
C LEU A 6 19.79 -19.61 -43.99
N MET A 7 19.00 -18.91 -44.81
CA MET A 7 18.41 -17.61 -44.43
C MET A 7 17.27 -17.76 -43.42
N SER A 8 16.47 -18.82 -43.53
CA SER A 8 15.37 -19.09 -42.60
C SER A 8 15.85 -19.46 -41.19
N THR A 9 16.96 -20.20 -41.08
CA THR A 9 17.57 -20.52 -39.78
C THR A 9 18.24 -19.31 -39.11
N LEU A 10 18.79 -18.38 -39.89
CA LEU A 10 19.39 -17.15 -39.35
C LEU A 10 18.35 -16.18 -38.77
N VAL A 11 17.15 -16.11 -39.36
CA VAL A 11 16.04 -15.29 -38.84
C VAL A 11 15.49 -15.84 -37.51
N LEU A 12 15.49 -17.17 -37.32
CA LEU A 12 15.01 -17.80 -36.08
C LEU A 12 15.93 -17.53 -34.87
N LEU A 13 17.24 -17.35 -35.11
CA LEU A 13 18.25 -17.05 -34.07
C LEU A 13 18.18 -15.60 -33.55
N LEU A 14 17.61 -14.67 -34.33
CA LEU A 14 17.46 -13.26 -33.94
C LEU A 14 16.25 -12.99 -33.03
N PHE A 15 15.38 -13.97 -32.81
CA PHE A 15 14.15 -13.82 -32.03
C PHE A 15 14.28 -14.19 -30.53
N GLN A 16 15.45 -14.58 -30.03
CA GLN A 16 15.59 -15.15 -28.68
C GLN A 16 16.40 -14.31 -27.69
N ALA A 17 16.08 -13.03 -27.53
CA ALA A 17 16.57 -12.25 -26.39
C ALA A 17 15.47 -11.36 -25.80
N GLY A 18 14.39 -11.98 -25.30
CA GLY A 18 13.50 -11.30 -24.37
C GLY A 18 14.19 -11.18 -23.02
N SER A 19 14.38 -9.95 -22.51
CA SER A 19 14.85 -9.73 -21.14
C SER A 19 13.80 -10.29 -20.17
N GLN A 20 14.11 -11.41 -19.52
CA GLN A 20 13.35 -11.87 -18.36
C GLN A 20 13.70 -10.94 -17.19
N PRO A 21 12.72 -10.30 -16.54
CA PRO A 21 13.01 -9.50 -15.34
C PRO A 21 13.68 -10.41 -14.30
N ALA A 22 14.73 -9.88 -13.67
CA ALA A 22 15.42 -10.60 -12.61
C ALA A 22 14.42 -11.01 -11.51
N PRO A 23 14.58 -12.19 -10.89
CA PRO A 23 13.70 -12.62 -9.83
C PRO A 23 13.75 -11.63 -8.67
N LEU A 24 12.60 -11.40 -8.03
CA LEU A 24 12.54 -10.63 -6.80
C LEU A 24 13.31 -11.36 -5.70
N THR A 25 14.13 -10.61 -4.97
CA THR A 25 14.87 -11.12 -3.81
C THR A 25 14.36 -10.44 -2.55
N VAL A 26 14.31 -11.20 -1.46
CA VAL A 26 13.93 -10.65 -0.16
C VAL A 26 15.08 -9.80 0.36
N VAL A 27 14.84 -8.50 0.49
CA VAL A 27 15.86 -7.53 0.95
C VAL A 27 15.82 -7.29 2.45
N GLY A 28 14.75 -7.71 3.13
CA GLY A 28 14.56 -7.55 4.56
C GLY A 28 13.18 -8.00 5.03
N SER A 29 13.01 -8.02 6.35
CA SER A 29 11.74 -8.26 7.03
C SER A 29 11.61 -7.25 8.17
N ILE A 30 10.39 -6.79 8.43
CA ILE A 30 10.05 -5.93 9.56
C ILE A 30 8.99 -6.66 10.36
N ASP A 31 9.27 -6.93 11.62
CA ASP A 31 8.30 -7.58 12.51
C ASP A 31 7.13 -6.65 12.84
N LEU A 32 5.93 -7.22 12.91
CA LEU A 32 4.71 -6.53 13.32
C LEU A 32 4.26 -7.07 14.69
N PRO A 33 4.86 -6.61 15.79
CA PRO A 33 4.59 -7.16 17.11
C PRO A 33 3.13 -6.95 17.51
N GLY A 34 2.48 -8.02 17.94
CA GLY A 34 1.10 -7.99 18.41
C GLY A 34 0.05 -7.87 17.32
N VAL A 35 0.44 -7.86 16.03
CA VAL A 35 -0.52 -7.98 14.92
C VAL A 35 -0.89 -9.43 14.71
N GLU A 36 -2.19 -9.71 14.74
CA GLU A 36 -2.79 -11.03 14.57
C GLU A 36 -3.83 -10.99 13.43
N GLY A 37 -4.14 -12.16 12.89
CA GLY A 37 -5.14 -12.28 11.83
C GLY A 37 -4.70 -11.63 10.51
N ARG A 38 -5.65 -10.98 9.81
CA ARG A 38 -5.47 -10.53 8.43
C ARG A 38 -4.91 -9.11 8.37
N ILE A 39 -3.91 -8.90 7.52
CA ILE A 39 -3.53 -7.60 6.98
C ILE A 39 -4.19 -7.40 5.60
N ASP A 40 -4.62 -6.19 5.29
CA ASP A 40 -5.34 -5.86 4.05
C ASP A 40 -4.48 -4.95 3.16
N HIS A 41 -4.81 -3.65 3.00
CA HIS A 41 -4.02 -2.74 2.18
C HIS A 41 -2.81 -2.11 2.89
N LEU A 42 -1.89 -1.62 2.05
CA LEU A 42 -0.70 -0.87 2.41
C LEU A 42 -0.69 0.48 1.72
N ALA A 43 -0.16 1.52 2.36
CA ALA A 43 0.13 2.80 1.70
C ALA A 43 1.56 3.25 1.98
N TYR A 44 2.27 3.64 0.93
CA TYR A 44 3.67 4.07 1.00
C TYR A 44 3.79 5.59 0.99
N ASP A 45 4.51 6.14 1.97
CA ASP A 45 4.95 7.53 2.02
C ASP A 45 6.41 7.61 1.59
N ALA A 46 6.63 7.95 0.31
CA ALA A 46 7.96 8.09 -0.26
C ALA A 46 8.76 9.24 0.36
N GLY A 47 8.08 10.33 0.78
CA GLY A 47 8.75 11.51 1.32
C GLY A 47 9.28 11.28 2.75
N GLY A 48 8.50 10.56 3.56
CA GLY A 48 8.88 10.20 4.94
C GLY A 48 9.53 8.82 5.09
N GLN A 49 9.67 8.04 4.02
CA GLN A 49 10.10 6.64 4.04
C GLN A 49 9.32 5.78 5.04
N ARG A 50 7.99 5.87 5.00
CA ARG A 50 7.10 5.11 5.88
C ARG A 50 6.15 4.22 5.12
N LEU A 51 5.77 3.10 5.74
CA LEU A 51 4.70 2.23 5.26
C LEU A 51 3.56 2.21 6.29
N PHE A 52 2.34 2.38 5.83
CA PHE A 52 1.14 2.22 6.63
C PHE A 52 0.48 0.89 6.28
N VAL A 53 0.12 0.08 7.28
CA VAL A 53 -0.43 -1.27 7.11
C VAL A 53 -1.80 -1.35 7.77
N ALA A 54 -2.82 -1.78 7.03
CA ALA A 54 -4.13 -2.05 7.59
C ALA A 54 -4.14 -3.41 8.28
N ALA A 55 -4.03 -3.43 9.61
CA ALA A 55 -4.14 -4.65 10.41
C ALA A 55 -5.62 -4.88 10.74
N LEU A 56 -6.33 -5.48 9.78
CA LEU A 56 -7.77 -5.72 9.84
C LEU A 56 -8.16 -6.52 11.08
N GLY A 57 -7.44 -7.62 11.35
CA GLY A 57 -7.68 -8.48 12.51
C GLY A 57 -7.55 -7.75 13.85
N ASN A 58 -6.74 -6.69 13.89
CA ASN A 58 -6.42 -5.94 15.10
C ASN A 58 -7.17 -4.64 15.24
N ASN A 59 -7.98 -4.25 14.25
CA ASN A 59 -8.65 -2.95 14.24
C ASN A 59 -7.65 -1.78 14.37
N THR A 60 -6.44 -1.94 13.79
CA THR A 60 -5.34 -0.98 13.88
C THR A 60 -4.73 -0.65 12.52
N VAL A 61 -4.02 0.48 12.46
CA VAL A 61 -3.09 0.80 11.38
C VAL A 61 -1.68 0.79 11.95
N GLU A 62 -0.80 -0.04 11.40
CA GLU A 62 0.61 -0.05 11.78
C GLU A 62 1.41 0.92 10.93
N VAL A 63 2.35 1.62 11.55
CA VAL A 63 3.27 2.56 10.90
C VAL A 63 4.66 1.99 10.99
N LEU A 64 5.32 1.80 9.84
CA LEU A 64 6.68 1.27 9.75
C LEU A 64 7.64 2.32 9.22
N ASP A 65 8.87 2.31 9.71
CA ASP A 65 10.01 3.04 9.19
C ASP A 65 10.76 2.14 8.22
N LEU A 66 10.74 2.50 6.94
CA LEU A 66 11.43 1.74 5.90
C LEU A 66 12.91 2.10 5.80
N LYS A 67 13.34 3.24 6.35
CA LYS A 67 14.75 3.62 6.40
C LYS A 67 15.50 2.79 7.44
N ASN A 68 14.88 2.59 8.59
CA ASN A 68 15.48 1.87 9.71
C ASN A 68 15.00 0.41 9.81
N SER A 69 14.07 -0.03 8.95
CA SER A 69 13.45 -1.37 8.98
C SER A 69 12.83 -1.72 10.33
N THR A 70 12.06 -0.79 10.90
CA THR A 70 11.44 -0.94 12.23
C THR A 70 9.95 -0.65 12.22
N HIS A 71 9.23 -1.27 13.15
CA HIS A 71 7.88 -0.85 13.52
C HIS A 71 7.97 0.43 14.35
N LEU A 72 7.28 1.50 13.91
CA LEU A 72 7.27 2.79 14.61
C LEU A 72 6.15 2.87 15.63
N LYS A 73 4.94 2.49 15.22
CA LYS A 73 3.74 2.72 16.02
C LYS A 73 2.52 1.95 15.54
N THR A 74 1.68 1.58 16.49
CA THR A 74 0.31 1.11 16.28
C THR A 74 -0.69 2.24 16.48
N LEU A 75 -1.61 2.42 15.52
CA LEU A 75 -2.70 3.39 15.58
C LEU A 75 -4.03 2.64 15.82
N PRO A 76 -4.63 2.74 17.02
CA PRO A 76 -5.88 2.08 17.35
C PRO A 76 -7.11 2.90 16.94
N GLY A 77 -8.29 2.31 17.10
CA GLY A 77 -9.58 3.00 16.94
C GLY A 77 -10.19 2.86 15.55
N PHE A 78 -9.70 1.92 14.74
CA PHE A 78 -10.34 1.57 13.47
C PHE A 78 -11.34 0.44 13.69
N ARG A 79 -12.21 0.22 12.71
CA ARG A 79 -13.05 -0.96 12.64
C ARG A 79 -12.77 -1.63 11.32
N GLU A 80 -12.20 -2.82 11.36
CA GLU A 80 -11.83 -3.63 10.21
C GLU A 80 -11.17 -2.77 9.11
N PRO A 81 -10.02 -2.14 9.39
CA PRO A 81 -9.33 -1.30 8.40
C PRO A 81 -9.04 -2.13 7.15
N GLN A 82 -9.50 -1.67 6.00
CA GLN A 82 -9.28 -2.38 4.72
C GLN A 82 -8.52 -1.54 3.74
N GLY A 83 -8.96 -0.32 3.45
CA GLY A 83 -8.29 0.58 2.51
C GLY A 83 -7.42 1.60 3.22
N ILE A 84 -6.24 1.92 2.68
CA ILE A 84 -5.43 3.05 3.12
C ILE A 84 -5.08 3.92 1.91
N ALA A 85 -5.34 5.22 2.00
CA ALA A 85 -4.93 6.20 1.01
C ALA A 85 -3.99 7.24 1.66
N MET A 86 -2.81 7.41 1.06
CA MET A 86 -1.92 8.51 1.37
C MET A 86 -2.32 9.71 0.50
N LEU A 87 -2.60 10.84 1.12
CA LEU A 87 -2.94 12.07 0.42
C LEU A 87 -1.72 12.99 0.36
N PRO A 88 -1.37 13.54 -0.83
CA PRO A 88 -0.36 14.58 -0.92
C PRO A 88 -0.83 15.82 -0.15
N ASP A 89 0.12 16.71 0.13
CA ASP A 89 -0.18 17.95 0.82
C ASP A 89 -1.10 18.82 -0.06
N VAL A 90 -2.34 19.02 0.40
CA VAL A 90 -3.29 19.91 -0.26
C VAL A 90 -3.63 21.04 0.71
N SER A 91 -3.04 22.20 0.46
CA SER A 91 -3.28 23.45 1.20
C SER A 91 -4.69 23.96 0.89
N GLY A 92 -5.70 23.34 1.47
CA GLY A 92 -7.10 23.64 1.19
C GLY A 92 -8.09 22.52 1.45
N TRP A 93 -7.67 21.43 2.12
CA TRP A 93 -8.57 20.31 2.43
C TRP A 93 -9.73 20.72 3.33
N GLN A 94 -10.90 20.87 2.71
CA GLN A 94 -12.16 20.73 3.40
C GLN A 94 -12.38 19.22 3.57
N SER A 95 -12.75 18.78 4.79
CA SER A 95 -13.05 17.35 5.01
C SER A 95 -14.09 16.91 3.96
N PRO A 96 -13.79 15.99 3.03
CA PRO A 96 -14.82 15.43 2.21
C PRO A 96 -15.72 14.71 3.20
N THR A 97 -16.93 15.21 3.34
CA THR A 97 -17.97 14.39 3.91
C THR A 97 -18.22 13.34 2.84
N VAL A 98 -17.43 12.26 2.84
CA VAL A 98 -17.71 11.10 2.01
C VAL A 98 -18.96 10.49 2.62
N ARG A 99 -20.11 10.99 2.16
CA ARG A 99 -21.41 10.46 2.51
C ARG A 99 -21.48 9.13 1.76
N ALA A 100 -21.20 8.03 2.45
CA ALA A 100 -21.46 6.71 1.90
C ALA A 100 -22.92 6.70 1.42
N PRO A 101 -23.21 6.27 0.18
CA PRO A 101 -24.57 6.04 -0.25
C PRO A 101 -25.19 5.07 0.76
N ASP A 102 -26.23 5.58 1.39
CA ASP A 102 -27.18 4.94 2.26
C ASP A 102 -27.42 3.47 1.92
N SER A 103 -27.37 2.63 2.96
CA SER A 103 -27.67 1.20 3.05
C SER A 103 -26.57 0.15 2.82
N ASN A 104 -25.32 0.51 2.49
CA ASN A 104 -24.26 -0.50 2.38
C ASN A 104 -22.84 0.13 2.45
N CYS A 105 -22.30 0.37 3.66
CA CYS A 105 -20.89 0.77 3.89
C CYS A 105 -19.95 -0.40 3.53
N TRP A 106 -19.72 -0.67 2.25
CA TRP A 106 -18.68 -1.60 1.83
C TRP A 106 -17.32 -0.89 1.86
N MET A 107 -16.47 -1.37 2.77
CA MET A 107 -15.06 -1.02 3.04
C MET A 107 -14.80 0.37 3.67
N PRO A 108 -14.31 0.43 4.93
CA PRO A 108 -13.77 1.66 5.49
C PRO A 108 -12.42 1.97 4.81
N VAL A 109 -12.40 3.01 3.97
CA VAL A 109 -11.15 3.58 3.45
C VAL A 109 -10.62 4.58 4.46
N ILE A 110 -9.41 4.32 4.94
CA ILE A 110 -8.67 5.14 5.87
C ILE A 110 -7.80 6.13 5.10
N PHE A 111 -8.00 7.42 5.33
CA PHE A 111 -7.14 8.46 4.78
C PHE A 111 -6.06 8.83 5.80
N VAL A 112 -4.79 8.67 5.41
CA VAL A 112 -3.62 9.01 6.22
C VAL A 112 -3.00 10.28 5.64
N TRP A 113 -2.99 11.36 6.43
CA TRP A 113 -2.41 12.64 6.04
C TRP A 113 -1.15 12.97 6.84
N VAL A 114 -0.10 13.42 6.15
CA VAL A 114 1.26 13.31 6.67
C VAL A 114 1.90 14.64 7.12
N LYS A 115 1.42 15.84 6.72
CA LYS A 115 2.28 17.04 6.81
C LYS A 115 2.00 18.12 7.87
N SER A 116 0.78 18.39 8.36
CA SER A 116 0.63 19.49 9.35
C SER A 116 0.55 19.07 10.81
N PHE A 117 0.81 17.80 11.10
CA PHE A 117 1.04 17.34 12.46
C PHE A 117 2.15 16.29 12.39
N PRO A 118 3.11 16.25 13.34
CA PRO A 118 4.13 15.19 13.39
C PRO A 118 3.53 13.77 13.53
N TRP A 119 2.21 13.66 13.65
CA TRP A 119 1.39 12.46 13.73
C TRP A 119 0.30 12.52 12.65
N ALA A 120 0.05 11.42 11.95
CA ALA A 120 -1.00 11.36 10.95
C ALA A 120 -2.39 11.53 11.61
N ARG A 121 -3.20 12.46 11.10
CA ARG A 121 -4.61 12.58 11.52
C ARG A 121 -5.45 11.69 10.64
N ILE A 122 -5.88 10.57 11.20
CA ILE A 122 -6.70 9.60 10.48
C ILE A 122 -8.18 9.90 10.73
N ARG A 123 -8.98 9.99 9.65
CA ARG A 123 -10.45 10.00 9.73
C ARG A 123 -11.01 8.85 8.91
N THR A 124 -11.90 8.08 9.53
CA THR A 124 -12.76 7.12 8.85
C THR A 124 -13.94 7.85 8.22
N THR A 125 -14.39 7.40 7.05
CA THR A 125 -15.52 7.99 6.32
C THR A 125 -16.87 7.39 6.68
N CYS A 126 -16.92 6.25 7.37
CA CYS A 126 -18.16 5.67 7.90
C CYS A 126 -18.25 6.00 9.40
N GLY A 127 -19.42 6.49 9.85
CA GLY A 127 -19.63 7.12 11.14
C GLY A 127 -19.23 6.23 12.32
N MET A 128 -18.36 6.75 13.19
CA MET A 128 -18.25 6.29 14.57
C MET A 128 -19.51 6.73 15.33
N THR A 129 -20.61 5.98 15.18
CA THR A 129 -21.62 5.99 16.24
C THR A 129 -21.04 5.23 17.43
N ARG A 130 -20.88 5.98 18.54
CA ARG A 130 -20.32 5.63 19.85
C ARG A 130 -20.25 4.16 20.22
#